data_AF-A0A9E0MNG5-F1
#
_entry.id   AF-A0A9E0MNG5-F1
#
_cell.length_a   1.000
_cell.length_b   1.000
_cell.length_c   1.000
_cell.angle_alpha   90.00
_cell.angle_beta   90.00
_cell.angle_gamma   90.00
#
_symmetry.space_group_name_H-M   'P 1'
#
loop_
_entity.id
_entity.type
_entity.pdbx_description
1 polymer ?
#
loop_
_entity_poly.entity_id
_entity_poly.type
_entity_poly.pdbx_seq_one_letter_code
_entity_poly.pdbx_strand_id
1 'polypeptide(L)'
;MSRLAVVSLFVLAAACGGKPKTGSVEHAAPMGPDHAGRHEGGHPTMPAEVHGFHERLSPLWHAEAGAQRTADTCAAVAGMDEQLVAAETAAAPEGVDAAAWQARLGELRTQWGLLGADCAENQAGDFTARFTAAHDAFHALIELLPMANQ
;
A
#
# COMPACT_ATOMS: atom_id res chain seq x y z
N MET A 1 -36.37 12.03 -17.99
CA MET A 1 -37.45 11.69 -17.03
C MET A 1 -37.04 12.25 -15.68
N SER A 2 -37.68 13.34 -15.24
CA SER A 2 -37.42 13.98 -13.96
C SER A 2 -38.02 13.20 -12.80
N ARG A 3 -37.30 13.06 -11.69
CA ARG A 3 -37.84 13.19 -10.33
C ARG A 3 -36.78 13.79 -9.40
N LEU A 4 -37.02 15.04 -9.01
CA LEU A 4 -36.53 15.64 -7.77
C LEU A 4 -37.17 14.92 -6.58
N ALA A 5 -36.41 14.70 -5.51
CA ALA A 5 -36.93 14.74 -4.14
C ALA A 5 -35.80 15.11 -3.17
N VAL A 6 -35.90 16.32 -2.64
CA VAL A 6 -35.14 16.88 -1.52
C VAL A 6 -35.68 16.30 -0.22
N VAL A 7 -34.82 15.83 0.68
CA VAL A 7 -35.09 15.82 2.14
C VAL A 7 -33.80 16.20 2.87
N SER A 8 -33.81 17.40 3.44
CA SER A 8 -32.87 17.87 4.46
C SER A 8 -33.34 17.40 5.84
N LEU A 9 -32.43 16.97 6.72
CA LEU A 9 -32.49 17.35 8.14
C LEU A 9 -31.16 17.11 8.87
N PHE A 10 -30.72 18.17 9.57
CA PHE A 10 -29.53 18.30 10.40
C PHE A 10 -29.57 17.46 11.68
N VAL A 11 -28.41 17.01 12.15
CA VAL A 11 -28.09 16.95 13.59
C VAL A 11 -26.65 17.43 13.79
N LEU A 12 -26.52 18.61 14.40
CA LEU A 12 -25.28 19.10 15.00
C LEU A 12 -25.06 18.38 16.34
N ALA A 13 -23.92 17.72 16.50
CA ALA A 13 -23.39 17.33 17.81
C ALA A 13 -22.04 18.02 18.01
N ALA A 14 -22.08 19.15 18.73
CA ALA A 14 -20.91 19.80 19.27
C ALA A 14 -20.42 19.03 20.50
N ALA A 15 -19.16 18.61 20.50
CA ALA A 15 -18.46 18.14 21.69
C ALA A 15 -17.01 18.67 21.67
N CYS A 16 -16.84 19.94 22.06
CA CYS A 16 -15.55 20.47 22.48
C CYS A 16 -15.43 20.29 23.99
N GLY A 17 -14.43 19.55 24.47
CA GLY A 17 -14.24 19.38 25.91
C GLY A 17 -13.06 18.50 26.29
N GLY A 18 -11.83 18.89 25.93
CA GLY A 18 -10.60 18.22 26.38
C GLY A 18 -9.59 19.23 26.92
N LYS A 19 -9.36 19.22 28.24
CA LYS A 19 -8.35 20.03 28.95
C LYS A 19 -6.93 19.55 28.59
N PRO A 20 -5.95 20.45 28.39
CA PRO A 20 -4.55 20.07 28.22
C PRO A 20 -3.95 19.62 29.56
N LYS A 21 -3.42 18.39 29.61
CA LYS A 21 -2.46 17.98 30.65
C LYS A 21 -1.06 18.40 30.21
N THR A 22 -0.55 19.44 30.82
CA THR A 22 0.88 19.71 30.94
C THR A 22 1.51 18.68 31.89
N GLY A 23 2.63 18.08 31.47
CA GLY A 23 3.61 17.52 32.40
C GLY A 23 3.97 16.04 32.19
N SER A 24 4.99 15.81 31.36
CA SER A 24 6.04 14.82 31.64
C SER A 24 7.23 15.13 30.74
N VAL A 25 8.08 16.03 31.25
CA VAL A 25 9.51 15.97 30.94
C VAL A 25 10.06 14.87 31.81
N GLU A 26 10.57 13.79 31.21
CA GLU A 26 11.70 13.04 31.76
C GLU A 26 12.24 12.04 30.73
N HIS A 27 13.57 12.11 30.54
CA HIS A 27 14.46 11.09 30.01
C HIS A 27 14.38 10.71 28.53
N ALA A 28 14.93 11.59 27.69
CA ALA A 28 15.57 11.16 26.44
C ALA A 28 16.81 10.31 26.78
N ALA A 29 16.64 8.99 26.77
CA ALA A 29 17.76 8.06 26.63
C ALA A 29 18.34 8.16 25.21
N PRO A 30 19.66 8.00 25.02
CA PRO A 30 20.27 8.06 23.71
C PRO A 30 19.75 6.92 22.84
N MET A 31 19.09 7.27 21.74
CA MET A 31 18.87 6.33 20.63
C MET A 31 20.23 5.98 20.05
N GLY A 32 20.74 4.80 20.44
CA GLY A 32 21.72 4.10 19.65
C GLY A 32 21.10 3.76 18.28
N PRO A 33 21.93 3.53 17.24
CA PRO A 33 21.42 3.04 15.97
C PRO A 33 20.89 1.63 16.18
N ASP A 34 19.57 1.50 16.35
CA ASP A 34 18.92 0.19 16.28
C ASP A 34 19.07 -0.30 14.84
N HIS A 35 20.02 -1.21 14.71
CA HIS A 35 20.25 -1.98 13.51
C HIS A 35 18.96 -2.65 13.06
N ALA A 36 18.63 -2.39 11.80
CA ALA A 36 17.83 -3.27 10.96
C ALA A 36 18.09 -4.74 11.30
N GLY A 37 17.06 -5.49 11.66
CA GLY A 37 17.30 -6.88 12.05
C GLY A 37 16.10 -7.62 12.63
N ARG A 38 14.98 -7.69 11.91
CA ARG A 38 14.07 -8.85 11.96
C ARG A 38 13.09 -8.84 10.79
N HIS A 39 13.59 -9.17 9.60
CA HIS A 39 12.73 -9.63 8.50
C HIS A 39 12.46 -11.13 8.74
N GLU A 40 11.42 -11.45 9.50
CA GLU A 40 10.94 -12.83 9.63
C GLU A 40 10.07 -13.17 8.42
N GLY A 41 10.68 -13.81 7.41
CA GLY A 41 10.03 -14.27 6.18
C GLY A 41 10.96 -14.10 4.98
N GLY A 42 11.32 -15.20 4.30
CA GLY A 42 12.34 -15.24 3.25
C GLY A 42 11.92 -14.49 1.98
N HIS A 43 11.98 -13.16 2.00
CA HIS A 43 11.89 -12.34 0.80
C HIS A 43 13.30 -12.06 0.25
N PRO A 44 13.44 -12.01 -1.09
CA PRO A 44 14.68 -11.54 -1.69
C PRO A 44 14.94 -10.08 -1.33
N THR A 45 16.21 -9.65 -1.44
CA THR A 45 16.55 -8.23 -1.30
C THR A 45 15.93 -7.45 -2.46
N MET A 46 14.98 -6.59 -2.15
CA MET A 46 14.28 -5.76 -3.14
C MET A 46 15.07 -4.49 -3.47
N PRO A 47 15.02 -4.01 -4.74
CA PRO A 47 15.45 -2.65 -5.08
C PRO A 47 14.70 -1.60 -4.26
N ALA A 48 15.31 -0.44 -4.04
CA ALA A 48 14.76 0.60 -3.16
C ALA A 48 13.35 1.03 -3.56
N GLU A 49 13.09 1.15 -4.87
CA GLU A 49 11.81 1.55 -5.44
C GLU A 49 10.71 0.50 -5.17
N VAL A 50 11.03 -0.78 -5.37
CA VAL A 50 10.10 -1.90 -5.12
C VAL A 50 9.88 -2.10 -3.62
N HIS A 51 10.93 -1.95 -2.82
CA HIS A 51 10.84 -1.99 -1.36
C HIS A 51 9.93 -0.87 -0.82
N GLY A 52 10.06 0.35 -1.34
CA GLY A 52 9.20 1.47 -0.93
C GLY A 52 7.72 1.23 -1.22
N PHE A 53 7.40 0.53 -2.31
CA PHE A 53 6.04 0.08 -2.61
C PHE A 53 5.58 -1.02 -1.63
N HIS A 54 6.44 -2.01 -1.35
CA HIS A 54 6.16 -3.07 -0.39
C HIS A 54 5.84 -2.55 1.02
N GLU A 55 6.61 -1.58 1.53
CA GLU A 55 6.41 -1.01 2.87
C GLU A 55 5.02 -0.38 3.04
N ARG A 56 4.39 0.06 1.95
CA ARG A 56 3.00 0.53 1.97
C ARG A 56 1.99 -0.59 1.74
N LEU A 57 2.27 -1.50 0.81
CA LEU A 57 1.38 -2.61 0.47
C LEU A 57 1.20 -3.58 1.64
N SER A 58 2.30 -3.96 2.28
CA SER A 58 2.35 -5.01 3.31
C SER A 58 1.35 -4.78 4.46
N PRO A 59 1.33 -3.62 5.16
CA PRO A 59 0.38 -3.41 6.24
C PRO A 59 -1.09 -3.38 5.77
N LEU A 60 -1.36 -2.94 4.54
CA LEU A 60 -2.70 -2.96 3.96
C LEU A 60 -3.16 -4.39 3.67
N TRP A 61 -2.29 -5.21 3.09
CA TRP A 61 -2.59 -6.60 2.76
C TRP A 61 -2.82 -7.45 4.01
N HIS A 62 -1.95 -7.29 5.01
CA HIS A 62 -2.00 -8.05 6.25
C HIS A 62 -3.00 -7.53 7.27
N ALA A 63 -3.71 -6.43 6.97
CA ALA A 63 -4.85 -6.00 7.78
C ALA A 63 -6.00 -7.02 7.69
N GLU A 64 -6.81 -7.06 8.75
CA GLU A 64 -8.03 -7.87 8.80
C GLU A 64 -8.93 -7.53 7.61
N ALA A 65 -9.46 -8.56 6.95
CA ALA A 65 -10.33 -8.36 5.80
C ALA A 65 -11.63 -7.64 6.18
N GLY A 66 -12.03 -6.65 5.38
CA GLY A 66 -13.30 -5.96 5.56
C GLY A 66 -13.30 -4.53 5.03
N ALA A 67 -14.33 -3.77 5.44
CA ALA A 67 -14.56 -2.40 4.99
C ALA A 67 -13.39 -1.46 5.33
N GLN A 68 -12.76 -1.64 6.50
CA GLN A 68 -11.63 -0.80 6.91
C GLN A 68 -10.43 -1.01 6.01
N ARG A 69 -10.02 -2.27 5.76
CA ARG A 69 -8.94 -2.58 4.81
C ARG A 69 -9.22 -2.04 3.42
N THR A 70 -10.46 -2.15 2.96
CA THR A 70 -10.90 -1.59 1.68
C THR A 70 -10.71 -0.08 1.63
N ALA A 71 -11.22 0.63 2.65
CA ALA A 71 -11.12 2.09 2.73
C ALA A 71 -9.66 2.56 2.80
N ASP A 72 -8.84 1.95 3.66
CA ASP A 72 -7.44 2.31 3.83
C ASP A 72 -6.62 2.02 2.56
N THR A 73 -6.88 0.89 1.91
CA THR A 73 -6.22 0.55 0.64
C THR A 73 -6.60 1.55 -0.44
N CYS A 74 -7.89 1.85 -0.59
CA CYS A 74 -8.36 2.81 -1.58
C CYS A 74 -7.82 4.24 -1.33
N ALA A 75 -7.66 4.64 -0.07
CA ALA A 75 -7.02 5.92 0.28
C ALA A 75 -5.52 5.96 -0.08
N ALA A 76 -4.85 4.80 -0.09
CA ALA A 76 -3.42 4.69 -0.40
C ALA A 76 -3.11 4.53 -1.89
N VAL A 77 -4.07 4.12 -2.73
CA VAL A 77 -3.84 3.77 -4.15
C VAL A 77 -3.05 4.84 -4.90
N ALA A 78 -3.44 6.11 -4.80
CA ALA A 78 -2.81 7.19 -5.54
C ALA A 78 -1.33 7.39 -5.14
N GLY A 79 -1.03 7.36 -3.82
CA GLY A 79 0.35 7.53 -3.35
C GLY A 79 1.26 6.35 -3.68
N MET A 80 0.70 5.15 -3.80
CA MET A 80 1.43 3.96 -4.23
C MET A 80 1.61 3.90 -5.76
N ASP A 81 0.70 4.50 -6.53
CA ASP A 81 0.82 4.62 -7.99
C ASP A 81 2.09 5.39 -8.38
N GLU A 82 2.42 6.46 -7.63
CA GLU A 82 3.66 7.23 -7.79
C GLU A 82 4.92 6.38 -7.54
N GLN A 83 4.89 5.50 -6.53
CA GLN A 83 6.01 4.60 -6.24
C GLN A 83 6.19 3.55 -7.34
N LEU A 84 5.08 3.06 -7.89
CA LEU A 84 5.11 2.14 -9.02
C LEU A 84 5.68 2.80 -10.28
N VAL A 85 5.42 4.10 -10.50
CA VAL A 85 6.05 4.85 -11.62
C VAL A 85 7.57 4.87 -11.44
N ALA A 86 8.06 5.11 -10.23
CA ALA A 86 9.49 5.09 -9.95
C ALA A 86 10.09 3.70 -10.26
N ALA A 87 9.43 2.62 -9.83
CA ALA A 87 9.88 1.25 -10.10
C ALA A 87 9.91 0.90 -11.60
N GLU A 88 8.94 1.38 -12.39
CA GLU A 88 8.90 1.19 -13.86
C GLU A 88 10.07 1.85 -14.58
N THR A 89 10.51 3.01 -14.10
CA THR A 89 11.64 3.75 -14.68
C THR A 89 13.01 3.24 -14.23
N ALA A 90 13.06 2.39 -13.19
CA ALA A 90 14.28 1.82 -12.68
C ALA A 90 14.82 0.70 -13.60
N ALA A 91 16.15 0.54 -13.62
CA ALA A 91 16.77 -0.58 -14.30
C ALA A 91 16.43 -1.90 -13.58
N ALA A 92 16.38 -3.00 -14.35
CA ALA A 92 16.28 -4.32 -13.75
C ALA A 92 17.50 -4.59 -12.84
N PRO A 93 17.31 -5.29 -11.70
CA PRO A 93 18.42 -5.62 -10.81
C PRO A 93 19.46 -6.51 -11.48
N GLU A 94 20.69 -6.50 -10.96
CA GLU A 94 21.76 -7.36 -11.46
C GLU A 94 21.34 -8.85 -11.42
N GLY A 95 21.57 -9.57 -12.53
CA GLY A 95 21.23 -10.99 -12.65
C GLY A 95 19.75 -11.27 -12.97
N VAL A 96 18.90 -10.23 -13.06
CA VAL A 96 17.51 -10.36 -13.48
C VAL A 96 17.37 -10.05 -14.98
N ASP A 97 16.59 -10.85 -15.70
CA ASP A 97 16.28 -10.57 -17.10
C ASP A 97 15.46 -9.28 -17.23
N ALA A 98 15.97 -8.31 -17.99
CA ALA A 98 15.37 -6.99 -18.07
C ALA A 98 13.99 -6.98 -18.74
N ALA A 99 13.75 -7.89 -19.69
CA ALA A 99 12.46 -7.99 -20.36
C ALA A 99 11.40 -8.61 -19.45
N ALA A 100 11.75 -9.68 -18.72
CA ALA A 100 10.90 -10.29 -17.72
C ALA A 100 10.57 -9.31 -16.58
N TRP A 101 11.56 -8.56 -16.10
CA TRP A 101 11.36 -7.52 -15.08
C TRP A 101 10.32 -6.47 -15.51
N GLN A 102 10.51 -5.90 -16.70
CA GLN A 102 9.59 -4.90 -17.24
C GLN A 102 8.20 -5.48 -17.53
N ALA A 103 8.09 -6.73 -17.98
CA ALA A 103 6.81 -7.40 -18.15
C ALA A 103 6.05 -7.54 -16.82
N ARG A 104 6.73 -7.96 -15.75
CA ARG A 104 6.11 -8.09 -14.41
C ARG A 104 5.69 -6.74 -13.82
N LEU A 105 6.50 -5.70 -14.03
CA LEU A 105 6.11 -4.34 -13.66
C LEU A 105 4.85 -3.87 -14.41
N GLY A 106 4.76 -4.13 -15.72
CA GLY A 106 3.58 -3.81 -16.51
C GLY A 106 2.31 -4.58 -16.07
N GLU A 107 2.47 -5.84 -15.66
CA GLU A 107 1.39 -6.64 -15.08
C GLU A 107 0.93 -6.08 -13.74
N LEU A 108 1.86 -5.74 -12.84
CA LEU A 108 1.57 -5.08 -11.57
C LEU A 108 0.85 -3.74 -11.80
N ARG A 109 1.32 -2.90 -12.73
CA ARG A 109 0.66 -1.65 -13.12
C ARG A 109 -0.77 -1.85 -13.59
N THR A 110 -0.99 -2.87 -14.42
CA THR A 110 -2.32 -3.18 -14.93
C THR A 110 -3.26 -3.55 -13.78
N GLN A 111 -2.83 -4.42 -12.86
CA GLN A 111 -3.66 -4.81 -11.72
C GLN A 111 -3.87 -3.66 -10.74
N TRP A 112 -2.84 -2.83 -10.50
CA TRP A 112 -2.93 -1.64 -9.65
C TRP A 112 -3.93 -0.62 -10.21
N GLY A 113 -3.90 -0.39 -11.53
CA GLY A 113 -4.86 0.48 -12.20
C GLY A 113 -6.30 -0.02 -12.12
N LEU A 114 -6.51 -1.34 -12.22
CA LEU A 114 -7.83 -1.97 -12.05
C LEU A 114 -8.34 -1.84 -10.61
N LEU A 115 -7.47 -2.00 -9.62
CA LEU A 115 -7.80 -1.73 -8.22
C LEU A 115 -8.16 -0.26 -8.00
N GLY A 116 -7.39 0.67 -8.58
CA GLY A 116 -7.67 2.09 -8.48
C GLY A 116 -8.99 2.50 -9.13
N ALA A 117 -9.35 1.90 -10.26
CA ALA A 117 -10.65 2.11 -10.88
C ALA A 117 -11.81 1.63 -9.98
N ASP A 118 -11.71 0.42 -9.40
CA ASP A 118 -12.71 -0.11 -8.46
C ASP A 118 -12.87 0.79 -7.22
N CYS A 119 -11.75 1.28 -6.69
CA CYS A 119 -11.74 2.25 -5.59
C CYS A 119 -12.42 3.58 -5.95
N ALA A 120 -12.22 4.11 -7.16
CA ALA A 120 -12.80 5.37 -7.60
C ALA A 120 -14.32 5.29 -7.80
N GLU A 121 -14.83 4.13 -8.21
CA GLU A 121 -16.26 3.91 -8.43
C GLU A 121 -17.04 3.71 -7.12
N ASN A 122 -16.37 3.66 -5.97
CA ASN A 122 -16.93 3.30 -4.65
C ASN A 122 -17.69 1.96 -4.70
N GLN A 123 -17.36 1.08 -5.65
CA GLN A 123 -18.17 -0.11 -5.87
C GLN A 123 -17.79 -1.27 -4.96
N ALA A 124 -16.56 -1.36 -4.45
CA ALA A 124 -16.06 -2.33 -3.46
C ALA A 124 -16.45 -3.82 -3.65
N GLY A 125 -17.22 -4.15 -4.67
CA GLY A 125 -17.79 -5.47 -4.93
C GLY A 125 -16.72 -6.40 -5.45
N ASP A 126 -15.76 -5.86 -6.19
CA ASP A 126 -14.62 -6.60 -6.72
C ASP A 126 -13.32 -6.34 -5.94
N PHE A 127 -13.33 -5.48 -4.91
CA PHE A 127 -12.12 -5.05 -4.19
C PHE A 127 -11.23 -6.22 -3.79
N THR A 128 -11.79 -7.25 -3.15
CA THR A 128 -10.99 -8.41 -2.69
C THR A 128 -10.30 -9.11 -3.87
N ALA A 129 -11.01 -9.32 -4.97
CA ALA A 129 -10.43 -9.97 -6.15
C ALA A 129 -9.34 -9.09 -6.80
N ARG A 130 -9.58 -7.78 -6.90
CA ARG A 130 -8.62 -6.82 -7.46
C ARG A 130 -7.38 -6.66 -6.58
N PHE A 131 -7.57 -6.58 -5.27
CA PHE A 131 -6.47 -6.42 -4.33
C PHE A 131 -5.59 -7.67 -4.28
N THR A 132 -6.20 -8.87 -4.28
CA THR A 132 -5.46 -10.13 -4.42
C THR A 132 -4.68 -10.17 -5.74
N ALA A 133 -5.28 -9.82 -6.88
CA ALA A 133 -4.57 -9.83 -8.16
C ALA A 133 -3.38 -8.86 -8.19
N ALA A 134 -3.52 -7.68 -7.57
CA ALA A 134 -2.41 -6.73 -7.43
C ALA A 134 -1.31 -7.26 -6.52
N HIS A 135 -1.66 -7.90 -5.40
CA HIS A 135 -0.71 -8.51 -4.47
C HIS A 135 0.04 -9.68 -5.11
N ASP A 136 -0.66 -10.56 -5.83
CA ASP A 136 -0.05 -11.69 -6.53
C ASP A 136 0.88 -11.21 -7.66
N ALA A 137 0.52 -10.15 -8.37
CA ALA A 137 1.39 -9.52 -9.37
C ALA A 137 2.66 -8.93 -8.74
N PHE A 138 2.56 -8.34 -7.54
CA PHE A 138 3.72 -7.90 -6.78
C PHE A 138 4.62 -9.09 -6.41
N HIS A 139 4.05 -10.21 -5.95
CA HIS A 139 4.81 -11.42 -5.70
C HIS A 139 5.51 -11.95 -6.95
N ALA A 140 4.82 -12.03 -8.07
CA ALA A 140 5.40 -12.47 -9.34
C ALA A 140 6.57 -11.59 -9.82
N LEU A 141 6.57 -10.30 -9.48
CA LEU A 141 7.70 -9.40 -9.71
C LEU A 141 8.90 -9.77 -8.82
N ILE A 142 8.68 -9.89 -7.51
CA ILE A 142 9.79 -10.14 -6.56
C ILE A 142 10.32 -11.58 -6.65
N GLU A 143 9.54 -12.53 -7.14
CA GLU A 143 10.01 -13.90 -7.43
C GLU A 143 11.08 -13.95 -8.53
N LEU A 144 11.24 -12.90 -9.33
CA LEU A 144 12.36 -12.77 -10.28
C LEU A 144 13.70 -12.47 -9.58
N LEU A 145 13.66 -11.98 -8.35
CA LEU A 145 14.86 -11.59 -7.62
C LEU A 145 15.56 -12.83 -7.07
N PRO A 146 16.90 -12.85 -7.05
CA PRO A 146 17.62 -13.92 -6.38
C PRO A 146 17.29 -13.91 -4.89
N MET A 147 16.97 -15.09 -4.33
CA MET A 147 16.84 -15.26 -2.89
C MET A 147 18.14 -14.80 -2.24
N ALA A 148 18.03 -13.99 -1.18
CA ALA A 148 19.21 -13.65 -0.38
C ALA A 148 19.82 -14.97 0.11
N ASN A 149 21.09 -15.23 -0.26
CA ASN A 149 21.82 -16.37 0.29
C ASN A 149 21.82 -16.21 1.81
N GLN A 150 21.09 -17.08 2.50
CA GLN A 150 21.08 -17.16 3.96
C GLN A 150 22.44 -17.65 4.48
#